data_AF-A0A1M7Y1I3-F1
#
_entry.id   AF-A0A1M7Y1I3-F1
#
_cell.length_a   1.000
_cell.length_b   1.000
_cell.length_c   1.000
_cell.angle_alpha   90.00
_cell.angle_beta   90.00
_cell.angle_gamma   90.00
#
_symmetry.space_group_name_H-M   'P 1'
#
loop_
_entity.id
_entity.type
_entity.pdbx_description
1 polymer ?
#
loop_
_entity_poly.entity_id
_entity_poly.type
_entity_poly.pdbx_seq_one_letter_code
_entity_poly.pdbx_strand_id
1 'polypeptide(L)'
;MKISHSSQFLGRCINDTLAGLREGLSRFSGKSRSAVIFCLDECDDLHICDPQNLLRGYEPKIEDIYLKNTDWRGESYHRYDRKLFNHIDPVENLKLDGLISYGGRSGAVYYQMWFTEHHPDMCSIGPTERWLEHAVLRFSHDIANESKLYTGISGSFLREYTTHAVRDFIVDCVNLRLGIDSHIRIYQVLESVLGISKTPEEGAVPQGELMFVEPRLLDQLNFIARFRDDQQPQLNHHKHIRKLLLSVEHSSHKLVSNGSRILGICDGHLPQFCLIADFQGKLGFLRFNSELVCSFEDGSFSSSTHRAKLFEVEEILLDYNLDTTARNNLFQVVAALVHNAETNGFGCTLVVDLEDEYSPLSGQLLETPIDLQQPDRLALAAGLSKTDGGLHIRSDIRLHGFACLLDGISIPGEDRARGARYNSALRFTAIRRNTIIVVVSSDRPVSVIYRGVEVRKRHSFTHKERCSLFPEPLSDWLIADE
;
A
#
# COMPACT_ATOMS: atom_id res chain seq x y z
N MET A 1 6.74 -34.59 27.52
CA MET A 1 6.06 -35.49 26.57
C MET A 1 6.18 -34.85 25.19
N LYS A 2 7.01 -35.41 24.30
CA LYS A 2 7.23 -34.85 22.95
C LYS A 2 5.98 -35.13 22.11
N ILE A 3 5.27 -34.10 21.67
CA ILE A 3 4.31 -34.25 20.57
C ILE A 3 5.16 -34.30 19.30
N SER A 4 5.34 -35.50 18.76
CA SER A 4 5.94 -35.68 17.44
C SER A 4 4.85 -35.41 16.41
N HIS A 5 4.87 -34.24 15.77
CA HIS A 5 3.97 -33.97 14.65
C HIS A 5 4.43 -34.76 13.43
N SER A 6 3.49 -35.28 12.63
CA SER A 6 3.84 -35.84 11.33
C SER A 6 4.25 -34.70 10.39
N SER A 7 5.21 -34.94 9.48
CA SER A 7 5.61 -33.94 8.48
C SER A 7 4.43 -33.45 7.63
N GLN A 8 3.44 -34.32 7.41
CA GLN A 8 2.18 -33.98 6.74
C GLN A 8 1.35 -32.96 7.52
N PHE A 9 1.29 -33.06 8.85
CA PHE A 9 0.55 -32.10 9.67
C PHE A 9 1.22 -30.73 9.70
N LEU A 10 2.54 -30.69 9.90
CA LEU A 10 3.33 -29.46 9.87
C LEU A 10 3.20 -28.76 8.52
N GLY A 11 3.39 -29.50 7.42
CA GLY A 11 3.21 -28.98 6.07
C GLY A 11 1.81 -28.42 5.85
N ARG A 12 0.77 -29.08 6.35
CA ARG A 12 -0.61 -28.56 6.26
C ARG A 12 -0.80 -27.23 6.99
N CYS A 13 -0.32 -27.11 8.24
CA CYS A 13 -0.44 -25.88 9.03
C CYS A 13 0.27 -24.70 8.34
N ILE A 14 1.49 -24.93 7.84
CA ILE A 14 2.28 -23.93 7.12
C ILE A 14 1.57 -23.50 5.84
N ASN A 15 1.10 -24.46 5.04
CA ASN A 15 0.43 -24.17 3.77
C ASN A 15 -0.87 -23.40 3.95
N ASP A 16 -1.70 -23.78 4.92
CA ASP A 16 -2.96 -23.09 5.19
C ASP A 16 -2.69 -21.65 5.69
N THR A 17 -1.68 -21.47 6.54
CA THR A 17 -1.27 -20.15 7.05
C THR A 17 -0.70 -19.26 5.94
N LEU A 18 0.26 -19.76 5.15
CA LEU A 18 0.84 -19.05 4.01
C LEU A 18 -0.22 -18.70 2.96
N ALA A 19 -1.10 -19.64 2.62
CA ALA A 19 -2.16 -19.39 1.64
C ALA A 19 -3.11 -18.29 2.11
N GLY A 20 -3.54 -18.35 3.38
CA GLY A 20 -4.41 -17.34 4.00
C GLY A 20 -3.76 -15.96 4.07
N LEU A 21 -2.52 -15.91 4.55
CA LEU A 21 -1.71 -14.68 4.63
C LEU A 21 -1.54 -14.04 3.25
N ARG A 22 -1.09 -14.82 2.26
CA ARG A 22 -0.90 -14.38 0.88
C ARG A 22 -2.18 -13.84 0.27
N GLU A 23 -3.28 -14.57 0.40
CA GLU A 23 -4.56 -14.17 -0.20
C GLU A 23 -5.11 -12.91 0.47
N GLY A 24 -5.05 -12.82 1.80
CA GLY A 24 -5.46 -11.64 2.56
C GLY A 24 -4.65 -10.40 2.22
N LEU A 25 -3.31 -10.51 2.27
CA LEU A 25 -2.41 -9.42 1.86
C LEU A 25 -2.57 -9.05 0.38
N SER A 26 -2.86 -10.03 -0.49
CA SER A 26 -3.10 -9.74 -1.90
C SER A 26 -4.36 -8.90 -2.14
N ARG A 27 -5.40 -9.10 -1.32
CA ARG A 27 -6.61 -8.29 -1.34
C ARG A 27 -6.40 -6.89 -0.74
N PHE A 28 -5.56 -6.79 0.29
CA PHE A 28 -5.33 -5.53 0.98
C PHE A 28 -4.30 -4.62 0.29
N SER A 29 -3.18 -5.19 -0.17
CA SER A 29 -2.01 -4.48 -0.68
C SER A 29 -1.74 -4.67 -2.17
N GLY A 30 -2.59 -5.43 -2.86
CA GLY A 30 -2.30 -5.93 -4.20
C GLY A 30 -1.39 -7.15 -4.18
N LYS A 31 -1.11 -7.74 -5.35
CA LYS A 31 -0.43 -9.04 -5.50
C LYS A 31 0.79 -9.17 -4.58
N SER A 32 0.67 -9.99 -3.55
CA SER A 32 1.70 -10.19 -2.51
C SER A 32 2.12 -11.65 -2.44
N ARG A 33 3.36 -11.89 -2.01
CA ARG A 33 3.93 -13.21 -1.69
C ARG A 33 4.17 -13.30 -0.19
N SER A 34 4.39 -14.52 0.27
CA SER A 34 4.71 -14.79 1.67
C SER A 34 5.68 -15.95 1.80
N ALA A 35 6.57 -15.87 2.77
CA ALA A 35 7.51 -16.93 3.15
C ALA A 35 7.66 -17.00 4.68
N VAL A 36 8.18 -18.12 5.17
CA VAL A 36 8.46 -18.33 6.60
C VAL A 36 9.78 -19.07 6.80
N ILE A 37 10.54 -18.63 7.80
CA ILE A 37 11.68 -19.36 8.38
C ILE A 37 11.29 -19.73 9.81
N PHE A 38 11.44 -20.99 10.22
CA PHE A 38 11.00 -21.45 11.53
C PHE A 38 11.81 -22.62 12.09
N CYS A 39 11.66 -22.85 13.38
CA CYS A 39 12.24 -23.94 14.15
C CYS A 39 11.27 -24.29 15.29
N LEU A 40 10.96 -25.58 15.47
CA LEU A 40 9.93 -26.02 16.43
C LEU A 40 10.49 -26.22 17.85
N ASP A 41 11.69 -26.77 17.96
CA ASP A 41 12.39 -27.07 19.21
C ASP A 41 13.80 -26.46 19.20
N GLU A 42 14.34 -26.11 20.37
CA GLU A 42 15.66 -25.45 20.52
C GLU A 42 16.82 -26.18 19.84
N CYS A 43 16.74 -27.51 19.74
CA CYS A 43 17.78 -28.35 19.14
C CYS A 43 17.53 -28.65 17.65
N ASP A 44 16.40 -28.23 17.08
CA ASP A 44 16.06 -28.49 15.68
C ASP A 44 16.76 -27.50 14.74
N ASP A 45 17.05 -27.95 13.53
CA ASP A 45 17.56 -27.08 12.48
C ASP A 45 16.48 -26.11 11.97
N LEU A 46 16.92 -24.95 11.47
CA LEU A 46 16.01 -24.01 10.82
C LEU A 46 15.48 -24.60 9.52
N HIS A 47 14.19 -24.42 9.32
CA HIS A 47 13.50 -24.78 8.09
C HIS A 47 12.95 -23.53 7.42
N ILE A 48 12.83 -23.56 6.10
CA ILE A 48 12.28 -22.49 5.28
C ILE A 48 11.15 -23.04 4.41
N CYS A 49 10.12 -22.22 4.23
CA CYS A 49 9.08 -22.44 3.23
C CYS A 49 8.89 -21.13 2.45
N ASP A 50 9.42 -21.10 1.23
CA ASP A 50 9.33 -19.97 0.31
C ASP A 50 8.74 -20.42 -1.05
N PRO A 51 7.42 -20.68 -1.12
CA PRO A 51 6.80 -21.26 -2.31
C PRO A 51 6.76 -20.32 -3.52
N GLN A 52 7.14 -19.04 -3.36
CA GLN A 52 7.05 -18.02 -4.40
C GLN A 52 8.37 -17.26 -4.61
N ASN A 53 9.49 -17.83 -4.12
CA ASN A 53 10.82 -17.25 -4.26
C ASN A 53 10.86 -15.78 -3.79
N LEU A 54 10.20 -15.47 -2.68
CA LEU A 54 10.19 -14.14 -2.06
C LEU A 54 11.56 -13.80 -1.49
N LEU A 55 12.24 -14.78 -0.90
CA LEU A 55 13.52 -14.60 -0.19
C LEU A 55 14.74 -14.81 -1.10
N ARG A 56 14.52 -15.21 -2.37
CA ARG A 56 15.59 -15.31 -3.37
C ARG A 56 16.24 -13.94 -3.61
N GLY A 57 17.57 -13.92 -3.68
CA GLY A 57 18.39 -12.71 -3.72
C GLY A 57 18.79 -12.14 -2.34
N TYR A 58 18.25 -12.69 -1.25
CA TYR A 58 18.63 -12.32 0.13
C TYR A 58 19.51 -13.39 0.81
N GLU A 59 19.96 -14.42 0.09
CA GLU A 59 20.75 -15.54 0.59
C GLU A 59 21.95 -15.07 1.44
N PRO A 60 22.78 -14.08 1.01
CA PRO A 60 23.93 -13.66 1.81
C PRO A 60 23.54 -13.04 3.15
N LYS A 61 22.44 -12.27 3.19
CA LYS A 61 21.94 -11.65 4.43
C LYS A 61 21.31 -12.71 5.35
N ILE A 62 20.58 -13.67 4.78
CA ILE A 62 19.96 -14.77 5.53
C ILE A 62 21.03 -15.68 6.13
N GLU A 63 22.06 -16.03 5.36
CA GLU A 63 23.20 -16.82 5.83
C GLU A 63 23.92 -16.12 7.00
N ASP A 64 24.13 -14.81 6.91
CA ASP A 64 24.78 -14.03 7.96
C ASP A 64 23.95 -14.00 9.26
N ILE A 65 22.64 -13.78 9.15
CA ILE A 65 21.73 -13.70 10.30
C ILE A 65 21.57 -15.06 11.00
N TYR A 66 21.48 -16.15 10.24
CA TYR A 66 21.03 -17.45 10.78
C TYR A 66 22.10 -18.53 10.88
N LEU A 67 23.11 -18.53 10.00
CA LEU A 67 24.15 -19.57 10.00
C LEU A 67 25.48 -19.07 10.58
N LYS A 68 25.88 -17.83 10.26
CA LYS A 68 27.11 -17.23 10.82
C LYS A 68 26.89 -16.71 12.24
N ASN A 69 25.64 -16.31 12.54
CA ASN A 69 25.24 -15.84 13.85
C ASN A 69 24.22 -16.81 14.50
N THR A 70 24.35 -17.00 15.81
CA THR A 70 23.44 -17.83 16.64
C THR A 70 22.58 -17.00 17.59
N ASP A 71 22.60 -15.66 17.49
CA ASP A 71 21.81 -14.75 18.33
C ASP A 71 20.30 -15.04 18.25
N TRP A 72 19.81 -15.55 17.11
CA TRP A 72 18.42 -15.97 16.96
C TRP A 72 18.02 -17.11 17.90
N ARG A 73 18.99 -17.90 18.39
CA ARG A 73 18.79 -18.95 19.41
C ARG A 73 18.72 -18.40 20.84
N GLY A 74 18.89 -17.09 21.04
CA GLY A 74 18.86 -16.30 22.28
C GLY A 74 18.78 -17.01 23.64
N GLU A 75 19.62 -16.60 24.58
CA GLU A 75 19.75 -17.16 25.95
C GLU A 75 18.47 -17.13 26.81
N SER A 76 17.44 -16.34 26.44
CA SER A 76 16.40 -15.88 27.37
C SER A 76 15.05 -16.61 27.34
N TYR A 77 14.82 -17.61 26.47
CA TYR A 77 13.56 -18.38 26.50
C TYR A 77 13.58 -19.48 27.60
N HIS A 78 13.84 -19.08 28.85
CA HIS A 78 13.95 -19.96 30.02
C HIS A 78 12.62 -20.55 30.52
N ARG A 79 11.52 -20.37 29.78
CA ARG A 79 10.22 -20.99 30.09
C ARG A 79 9.60 -21.61 28.84
N TYR A 80 10.21 -22.69 28.38
CA TYR A 80 9.57 -23.59 27.44
C TYR A 80 8.45 -24.38 28.15
N ASP A 81 7.31 -23.72 28.40
CA ASP A 81 6.06 -24.40 28.73
C ASP A 81 5.19 -24.43 27.48
N ARG A 82 5.07 -25.61 26.86
CA ARG A 82 4.22 -25.87 25.69
C ARG A 82 2.74 -25.50 25.91
N LYS A 83 2.30 -25.28 27.15
CA LYS A 83 0.95 -24.78 27.48
C LYS A 83 0.79 -23.27 27.28
N LEU A 84 1.88 -22.52 27.14
CA LEU A 84 1.89 -21.08 26.90
C LEU A 84 1.94 -20.74 25.40
N PHE A 85 1.19 -21.45 24.56
CA PHE A 85 1.17 -21.22 23.10
C PHE A 85 0.54 -19.87 22.70
N ASN A 86 -0.22 -19.26 23.60
CA ASN A 86 -0.84 -17.94 23.42
C ASN A 86 0.07 -16.78 23.86
N HIS A 87 1.20 -17.08 24.50
CA HIS A 87 2.21 -16.09 24.86
C HIS A 87 3.28 -16.07 23.77
N ILE A 88 3.27 -15.01 22.97
CA ILE A 88 4.27 -14.77 21.92
C ILE A 88 5.30 -13.79 22.48
N ASP A 89 6.56 -14.20 22.51
CA ASP A 89 7.69 -13.29 22.69
C ASP A 89 8.10 -12.76 21.31
N PRO A 90 7.83 -11.48 21.00
CA PRO A 90 8.02 -10.96 19.65
C PRO A 90 9.51 -10.89 19.28
N VAL A 91 9.81 -11.17 18.02
CA VAL A 91 11.15 -10.97 17.44
C VAL A 91 11.04 -9.85 16.41
N GLU A 92 11.90 -8.84 16.56
CA GLU A 92 11.88 -7.64 15.72
C GLU A 92 12.13 -7.95 14.23
N ASN A 93 11.63 -7.05 13.38
CA ASN A 93 11.83 -7.07 11.93
C ASN A 93 13.32 -7.09 11.57
N LEU A 94 13.72 -7.98 10.67
CA LEU A 94 15.10 -8.14 10.18
C LEU A 94 15.58 -6.97 9.30
N LYS A 95 14.68 -6.04 8.93
CA LYS A 95 14.96 -4.85 8.11
C LYS A 95 15.63 -5.20 6.77
N LEU A 96 15.15 -6.26 6.12
CA LEU A 96 15.55 -6.60 4.76
C LEU A 96 14.89 -5.64 3.77
N ASP A 97 15.70 -4.96 2.96
CA ASP A 97 15.23 -3.95 1.99
C ASP A 97 14.13 -4.52 1.09
N GLY A 98 12.99 -3.84 0.98
CA GLY A 98 11.87 -4.29 0.15
C GLY A 98 11.00 -5.40 0.76
N LEU A 99 11.28 -5.83 2.00
CA LEU A 99 10.48 -6.82 2.73
C LEU A 99 9.98 -6.26 4.07
N ILE A 100 8.84 -6.77 4.52
CA ILE A 100 8.29 -6.59 5.86
C ILE A 100 8.40 -7.95 6.54
N SER A 101 8.97 -7.99 7.75
CA SER A 101 9.14 -9.23 8.50
C SER A 101 8.62 -9.15 9.93
N TYR A 102 7.86 -10.18 10.31
CA TYR A 102 7.13 -10.46 11.56
C TYR A 102 7.70 -11.67 12.32
N GLY A 103 8.40 -11.52 13.44
CA GLY A 103 8.94 -12.67 14.17
C GLY A 103 8.30 -12.94 15.53
N GLY A 104 8.44 -14.18 16.02
CA GLY A 104 8.08 -14.49 17.39
C GLY A 104 8.50 -15.88 17.87
N ARG A 105 8.50 -16.05 19.19
CA ARG A 105 8.74 -17.32 19.88
C ARG A 105 7.54 -17.68 20.74
N SER A 106 7.23 -18.97 20.85
CA SER A 106 6.17 -19.46 21.72
C SER A 106 6.52 -20.81 22.33
N GLY A 107 5.71 -21.27 23.29
CA GLY A 107 5.89 -22.61 23.84
C GLY A 107 5.77 -23.74 22.80
N ALA A 108 5.04 -23.52 21.70
CA ALA A 108 4.80 -24.54 20.66
C ALA A 108 5.74 -24.42 19.46
N VAL A 109 6.29 -23.23 19.21
CA VAL A 109 7.19 -22.93 18.10
C VAL A 109 8.37 -22.13 18.66
N TYR A 110 9.54 -22.76 18.75
CA TYR A 110 10.73 -22.14 19.33
C TYR A 110 11.12 -20.83 18.65
N TYR A 111 11.08 -20.81 17.32
CA TYR A 111 11.38 -19.62 16.53
C TYR A 111 10.56 -19.62 15.24
N GLN A 112 10.05 -18.45 14.84
CA GLN A 112 9.44 -18.24 13.54
C GLN A 112 9.61 -16.79 13.09
N MET A 113 9.81 -16.60 11.79
CA MET A 113 9.90 -15.31 11.13
C MET A 113 9.13 -15.37 9.81
N TRP A 114 8.11 -14.51 9.68
CA TRP A 114 7.24 -14.42 8.51
C TRP A 114 7.59 -13.20 7.67
N PHE A 115 7.44 -13.32 6.36
CA PHE A 115 7.84 -12.30 5.39
C PHE A 115 6.72 -11.99 4.40
N THR A 116 6.68 -10.74 3.93
CA THR A 116 5.94 -10.30 2.75
C THR A 116 6.64 -9.10 2.11
N GLU A 117 6.25 -8.69 0.90
CA GLU A 117 6.81 -7.51 0.25
C GLU A 117 6.40 -6.20 0.90
N HIS A 118 7.36 -5.27 0.94
CA HIS A 118 7.07 -3.86 1.10
C HIS A 118 6.71 -3.26 -0.28
N HIS A 119 5.43 -2.96 -0.49
CA HIS A 119 4.98 -2.33 -1.72
C HIS A 119 5.27 -0.81 -1.68
N PRO A 120 5.87 -0.22 -2.73
CA PRO A 120 6.27 1.20 -2.71
C PRO A 120 5.12 2.21 -2.50
N ASP A 121 3.89 1.80 -2.82
CA ASP A 121 2.69 2.63 -2.72
C ASP A 121 1.92 2.42 -1.41
N MET A 122 2.48 1.69 -0.44
CA MET A 122 1.86 1.49 0.86
C MET A 122 1.70 2.80 1.63
N CYS A 123 0.52 2.99 2.19
CA CYS A 123 0.16 4.07 3.11
C CYS A 123 1.01 3.99 4.38
N SER A 124 1.05 2.79 4.98
CA SER A 124 1.89 2.44 6.12
C SER A 124 2.14 0.93 6.14
N ILE A 125 3.21 0.51 6.80
CA ILE A 125 3.50 -0.92 7.04
C ILE A 125 2.70 -1.50 8.21
N GLY A 126 2.18 -0.64 9.10
CA GLY A 126 1.60 -1.05 10.39
C GLY A 126 0.50 -2.11 10.30
N PRO A 127 -0.57 -1.90 9.50
CA PRO A 127 -1.60 -2.92 9.30
C PRO A 127 -1.05 -4.23 8.70
N THR A 128 -0.06 -4.15 7.80
CA THR A 128 0.60 -5.34 7.24
C THR A 128 1.39 -6.11 8.30
N GLU A 129 2.09 -5.40 9.19
CA GLU A 129 2.79 -6.02 10.33
C GLU A 129 1.83 -6.72 11.28
N ARG A 130 0.64 -6.16 11.55
CA ARG A 130 -0.41 -6.85 12.34
C ARG A 130 -0.83 -8.17 11.69
N TRP A 131 -0.82 -8.25 10.36
CA TRP A 131 -1.10 -9.49 9.63
C TRP A 131 -0.04 -10.56 9.90
N LEU A 132 1.25 -10.17 9.89
CA LEU A 132 2.36 -11.07 10.19
C LEU A 132 2.38 -11.48 11.67
N GLU A 133 2.06 -10.55 12.58
CA GLU A 133 1.88 -10.85 14.00
C GLU A 133 0.79 -11.91 14.22
N HIS A 134 -0.36 -11.76 13.56
CA HIS A 134 -1.41 -12.78 13.63
C HIS A 134 -1.01 -14.08 12.94
N ALA A 135 -0.18 -14.05 11.89
CA ALA A 135 0.37 -15.29 11.33
C ALA A 135 1.23 -16.04 12.37
N VAL A 136 2.09 -15.32 13.10
CA VAL A 136 2.89 -15.88 14.22
C VAL A 136 2.00 -16.52 15.28
N LEU A 137 0.95 -15.81 15.72
CA LEU A 137 0.02 -16.29 16.73
C LEU A 137 -0.75 -17.53 16.25
N ARG A 138 -1.32 -17.48 15.04
CA ARG A 138 -2.15 -18.55 14.49
C ARG A 138 -1.34 -19.80 14.20
N PHE A 139 -0.11 -19.66 13.69
CA PHE A 139 0.77 -20.80 13.48
C PHE A 139 1.16 -21.47 14.82
N SER A 140 1.54 -20.68 15.83
CA SER A 140 1.82 -21.22 17.18
C SER A 140 0.62 -21.96 17.76
N HIS A 141 -0.58 -21.40 17.61
CA HIS A 141 -1.81 -22.03 18.06
C HIS A 141 -2.11 -23.34 17.32
N ASP A 142 -1.93 -23.38 16.00
CA ASP A 142 -2.21 -24.57 15.20
C ASP A 142 -1.22 -25.71 15.48
N ILE A 143 0.06 -25.39 15.71
CA ILE A 143 1.06 -26.36 16.14
C ILE A 143 0.78 -26.88 17.56
N ALA A 144 0.31 -26.02 18.47
CA ALA A 144 -0.08 -26.45 19.81
C ALA A 144 -1.27 -27.43 19.81
N ASN A 145 -2.13 -27.35 18.80
CA ASN A 145 -3.25 -28.27 18.65
C ASN A 145 -2.81 -29.61 18.05
N GLU A 146 -3.32 -30.71 18.59
CA GLU A 146 -3.11 -32.02 17.99
C GLU A 146 -3.82 -32.11 16.63
N SER A 147 -3.26 -32.90 15.70
CA SER A 147 -3.76 -33.03 14.32
C SER A 147 -5.25 -33.41 14.21
N LYS A 148 -5.81 -34.04 15.23
CA LYS A 148 -7.23 -34.42 15.33
C LYS A 148 -8.18 -33.24 15.54
N LEU A 149 -7.69 -32.15 16.10
CA LEU A 149 -8.48 -30.94 16.41
C LEU A 149 -8.24 -29.81 15.40
N TYR A 150 -7.35 -30.02 14.45
CA TYR A 150 -7.03 -29.02 13.43
C TYR A 150 -8.14 -28.89 12.40
N THR A 151 -8.61 -27.65 12.22
CA THR A 151 -9.76 -27.30 11.37
C THR A 151 -9.37 -26.46 10.15
N GLY A 152 -8.13 -25.95 10.07
CA GLY A 152 -7.68 -25.05 9.00
C GLY A 152 -8.28 -23.64 9.04
N ILE A 153 -8.97 -23.27 10.13
CA ILE A 153 -9.65 -21.97 10.26
C ILE A 153 -8.64 -20.81 10.21
N SER A 154 -7.41 -21.01 10.66
CA SER A 154 -6.37 -19.97 10.66
C SER A 154 -6.09 -19.35 9.30
N GLY A 155 -6.00 -20.17 8.24
CA GLY A 155 -5.83 -19.66 6.89
C GLY A 155 -7.01 -18.80 6.44
N SER A 156 -8.24 -19.26 6.73
CA SER A 156 -9.46 -18.49 6.40
C SER A 156 -9.57 -17.19 7.21
N PHE A 157 -9.13 -17.21 8.47
CA PHE A 157 -9.10 -16.04 9.34
C PHE A 157 -8.12 -14.98 8.80
N LEU A 158 -6.89 -15.39 8.48
CA LEU A 158 -5.89 -14.48 7.91
C LEU A 158 -6.34 -13.92 6.57
N ARG A 159 -7.06 -14.69 5.75
CA ARG A 159 -7.58 -14.20 4.48
C ARG A 159 -8.57 -13.03 4.64
N GLU A 160 -9.38 -13.03 5.69
CA GLU A 160 -10.44 -12.03 5.92
C GLU A 160 -10.04 -10.98 6.97
N TYR A 161 -8.74 -10.83 7.26
CA TYR A 161 -8.24 -10.06 8.40
C TYR A 161 -8.18 -8.54 8.18
N THR A 162 -8.54 -8.03 7.01
CA THR A 162 -8.33 -6.62 6.59
C THR A 162 -8.76 -5.58 7.63
N THR A 163 -10.03 -5.57 8.02
CA THR A 163 -10.55 -4.56 8.96
C THR A 163 -9.93 -4.72 10.35
N HIS A 164 -9.63 -5.95 10.75
CA HIS A 164 -8.99 -6.23 12.03
C HIS A 164 -7.53 -5.78 12.05
N ALA A 165 -6.79 -5.94 10.96
CA ALA A 165 -5.42 -5.47 10.83
C ALA A 165 -5.32 -3.94 11.01
N VAL A 166 -6.20 -3.18 10.33
CA VAL A 166 -6.28 -1.73 10.47
C VAL A 166 -6.69 -1.33 11.90
N ARG A 167 -7.70 -2.00 12.45
CA ARG A 167 -8.17 -1.77 13.82
C ARG A 167 -7.06 -1.98 14.84
N ASP A 168 -6.40 -3.13 14.80
CA ASP A 168 -5.40 -3.52 15.78
C ASP A 168 -4.21 -2.56 15.74
N PHE A 169 -3.77 -2.17 14.54
CA PHE A 169 -2.74 -1.16 14.38
C PHE A 169 -3.15 0.18 15.03
N ILE A 170 -4.36 0.66 14.76
CA ILE A 170 -4.85 1.91 15.36
C ILE A 170 -4.97 1.77 16.88
N VAL A 171 -5.46 0.64 17.39
CA VAL A 171 -5.57 0.38 18.84
C VAL A 171 -4.19 0.41 19.49
N ASP A 172 -3.16 -0.15 18.86
CA ASP A 172 -1.80 -0.07 19.37
C ASP A 172 -1.29 1.37 19.39
N CYS A 173 -1.53 2.15 18.34
CA CYS A 173 -1.21 3.57 18.31
C CYS A 173 -1.96 4.36 19.40
N VAL A 174 -3.23 4.03 19.66
CA VAL A 174 -4.04 4.62 20.74
C VAL A 174 -3.42 4.28 22.09
N ASN A 175 -3.12 3.01 22.35
CA ASN A 175 -2.58 2.55 23.62
C ASN A 175 -1.23 3.21 23.92
N LEU A 176 -0.37 3.33 22.91
CA LEU A 176 0.94 3.98 23.03
C LEU A 176 0.85 5.48 23.35
N ARG A 177 -0.14 6.21 22.79
CA ARG A 177 -0.25 7.67 22.94
C ARG A 177 -1.20 8.14 24.04
N LEU A 178 -2.31 7.43 24.28
CA LEU A 178 -3.39 7.82 25.21
C LEU A 178 -3.53 6.90 26.43
N GLY A 179 -2.82 5.76 26.44
CA GLY A 179 -3.02 4.70 27.42
C GLY A 179 -4.20 3.78 27.08
N ILE A 180 -4.41 2.78 27.94
CA ILE A 180 -5.33 1.64 27.72
C ILE A 180 -6.82 2.09 27.81
N ASP A 181 -7.10 3.15 28.56
CA ASP A 181 -8.47 3.61 28.85
C ASP A 181 -8.99 4.61 27.79
N SER A 182 -9.02 4.22 26.52
CA SER A 182 -9.63 5.02 25.44
C SER A 182 -11.15 4.80 25.37
N HIS A 183 -11.92 5.87 25.21
CA HIS A 183 -13.38 5.80 25.07
C HIS A 183 -13.82 5.63 23.62
N ILE A 184 -12.94 5.91 22.64
CA ILE A 184 -13.24 5.68 21.23
C ILE A 184 -13.25 4.18 20.93
N ARG A 185 -14.40 3.69 20.46
CA ARG A 185 -14.54 2.34 19.92
C ARG A 185 -14.10 2.28 18.47
N ILE A 186 -12.82 1.98 18.24
CA ILE A 186 -12.19 1.97 16.90
C ILE A 186 -12.99 1.16 15.87
N TYR A 187 -13.55 0.00 16.25
CA TYR A 187 -14.33 -0.81 15.32
C TYR A 187 -15.57 -0.08 14.78
N GLN A 188 -16.31 0.60 15.65
CA GLN A 188 -17.49 1.37 15.24
C GLN A 188 -17.10 2.55 14.34
N VAL A 189 -15.96 3.19 14.64
CA VAL A 189 -15.41 4.24 13.79
C VAL A 189 -15.09 3.72 12.39
N LEU A 190 -14.37 2.61 12.28
CA LEU A 190 -14.02 2.01 10.99
C LEU A 190 -15.27 1.57 10.20
N GLU A 191 -16.24 0.93 10.85
CA GLU A 191 -17.51 0.55 10.22
C GLU A 191 -18.25 1.77 9.67
N SER A 192 -18.30 2.86 10.44
CA SER A 192 -18.97 4.08 9.99
C SER A 192 -18.22 4.78 8.86
N VAL A 193 -16.89 4.75 8.83
CA VAL A 193 -16.11 5.25 7.69
C VAL A 193 -16.46 4.49 6.42
N LEU A 194 -16.46 3.15 6.45
CA LEU A 194 -16.85 2.32 5.29
C LEU A 194 -18.34 2.47 4.93
N GLY A 195 -19.20 2.67 5.94
CA GLY A 195 -20.63 2.91 5.74
C GLY A 195 -20.91 4.24 5.05
N ILE A 196 -20.22 5.30 5.45
CA ILE A 196 -20.30 6.63 4.83
C ILE A 196 -19.73 6.58 3.41
N SER A 197 -18.58 5.91 3.20
CA SER A 197 -17.94 5.83 1.87
C SER A 197 -18.88 5.21 0.81
N LYS A 198 -19.76 4.30 1.22
CA LYS A 198 -20.77 3.64 0.38
C LYS A 198 -22.07 4.43 0.20
N THR A 199 -22.25 5.54 0.91
CA THR A 199 -23.53 6.27 0.96
C THR A 199 -23.49 7.50 0.04
N PRO A 200 -24.07 7.44 -1.17
CA PRO A 200 -24.23 8.62 -2.01
C PRO A 200 -25.32 9.54 -1.45
N GLU A 201 -25.21 10.85 -1.70
CA GLU A 201 -26.24 11.84 -1.40
C GLU A 201 -26.50 12.65 -2.68
N GLU A 202 -27.77 12.71 -3.11
CA GLU A 202 -28.17 13.35 -4.38
C GLU A 202 -27.37 12.88 -5.62
N GLY A 203 -26.85 11.65 -5.59
CA GLY A 203 -26.01 11.07 -6.65
C GLY A 203 -24.53 11.43 -6.56
N ALA A 204 -24.13 12.30 -5.62
CA ALA A 204 -22.74 12.65 -5.36
C ALA A 204 -22.08 11.69 -4.36
N VAL A 205 -20.82 11.35 -4.64
CA VAL A 205 -19.96 10.57 -3.75
C VAL A 205 -19.50 11.39 -2.54
N PRO A 206 -19.16 10.77 -1.40
CA PRO A 206 -18.74 11.49 -0.18
C PRO A 206 -17.46 12.29 -0.39
N GLN A 207 -17.46 13.56 0.02
CA GLN A 207 -16.27 14.41 0.08
C GLN A 207 -16.20 15.16 1.42
N GLY A 208 -14.99 15.52 1.85
CA GLY A 208 -14.73 16.26 3.08
C GLY A 208 -14.11 15.40 4.19
N GLU A 209 -13.80 16.02 5.33
CA GLU A 209 -13.07 15.37 6.42
C GLU A 209 -13.95 15.16 7.67
N LEU A 210 -13.90 13.96 8.23
CA LEU A 210 -14.51 13.59 9.51
C LEU A 210 -13.40 13.23 10.53
N MET A 211 -13.30 14.03 11.59
CA MET A 211 -12.34 13.86 12.67
C MET A 211 -12.99 13.15 13.87
N PHE A 212 -12.34 12.12 14.38
CA PHE A 212 -12.69 11.41 15.60
C PHE A 212 -11.72 11.78 16.71
N VAL A 213 -12.24 12.33 17.81
CA VAL A 213 -11.46 12.87 18.91
C VAL A 213 -11.91 12.27 20.23
N GLU A 214 -10.94 11.92 21.07
CA GLU A 214 -11.23 11.33 22.39
C GLU A 214 -11.95 12.38 23.25
N PRO A 215 -13.01 12.03 24.01
CA PRO A 215 -13.78 12.99 24.80
C PRO A 215 -12.94 13.93 25.68
N ARG A 216 -11.84 13.42 26.26
CA ARG A 216 -10.93 14.19 27.11
C ARG A 216 -10.12 15.28 26.38
N LEU A 217 -10.10 15.24 25.04
CA LEU A 217 -9.34 16.16 24.20
C LEU A 217 -10.25 17.15 23.45
N LEU A 218 -11.57 17.08 23.65
CA LEU A 218 -12.52 17.95 22.95
C LEU A 218 -12.32 19.44 23.27
N ASP A 219 -11.79 19.76 24.45
CA ASP A 219 -11.51 21.15 24.84
C ASP A 219 -10.33 21.77 24.07
N GLN A 220 -9.57 20.97 23.33
CA GLN A 220 -8.50 21.45 22.43
C GLN A 220 -9.05 21.90 21.07
N LEU A 221 -10.32 21.61 20.77
CA LEU A 221 -10.95 21.94 19.50
C LEU A 221 -11.62 23.31 19.55
N ASN A 222 -11.46 24.08 18.48
CA ASN A 222 -12.23 25.29 18.26
C ASN A 222 -13.48 24.97 17.42
N PHE A 223 -14.62 24.80 18.09
CA PHE A 223 -15.90 24.56 17.42
C PHE A 223 -16.43 25.85 16.78
N ILE A 224 -16.61 25.82 15.46
CA ILE A 224 -17.28 26.88 14.70
C ILE A 224 -18.80 26.76 14.91
N ALA A 225 -19.29 25.51 14.90
CA ALA A 225 -20.69 25.21 15.17
C ALA A 225 -20.78 23.93 16.01
N ARG A 226 -21.43 24.00 17.16
CA ARG A 226 -21.67 22.83 18.03
C ARG A 226 -23.14 22.45 17.97
N PHE A 227 -23.42 21.18 17.73
CA PHE A 227 -24.78 20.65 17.71
C PHE A 227 -25.28 20.42 19.13
N ARG A 228 -26.56 20.75 19.36
CA ARG A 228 -27.23 20.46 20.62
C ARG A 228 -27.28 18.95 20.86
N ASP A 229 -27.14 18.53 22.12
CA ASP A 229 -27.04 17.12 22.49
C ASP A 229 -28.21 16.25 22.02
N ASP A 230 -29.42 16.83 21.93
CA ASP A 230 -30.63 16.17 21.44
C ASP A 230 -30.68 16.02 19.91
N GLN A 231 -29.81 16.71 19.17
CA GLN A 231 -29.77 16.72 17.71
C GLN A 231 -28.49 16.07 17.15
N GLN A 232 -27.57 15.59 18.01
CA GLN A 232 -26.33 14.96 17.58
C GLN A 232 -26.60 13.58 16.93
N PRO A 233 -26.27 13.39 15.63
CA PRO A 233 -26.41 12.11 14.97
C PRO A 233 -25.55 11.02 15.62
N GLN A 234 -26.09 9.82 15.75
CA GLN A 234 -25.30 8.63 16.07
C GLN A 234 -24.42 8.21 14.88
N LEU A 235 -23.27 7.60 15.19
CA LEU A 235 -22.27 7.28 14.18
C LEU A 235 -22.73 6.24 13.14
N ASN A 236 -23.68 5.36 13.51
CA ASN A 236 -24.30 4.39 12.61
C ASN A 236 -25.32 5.02 11.62
N HIS A 237 -25.70 6.29 11.79
CA HIS A 237 -26.63 6.98 10.89
C HIS A 237 -25.91 7.57 9.66
N HIS A 238 -25.36 6.69 8.82
CA HIS A 238 -24.46 7.07 7.71
C HIS A 238 -25.08 8.10 6.74
N LYS A 239 -26.38 8.00 6.42
CA LYS A 239 -27.08 8.99 5.57
C LYS A 239 -27.11 10.39 6.20
N HIS A 240 -27.34 10.49 7.51
CA HIS A 240 -27.36 11.78 8.19
C HIS A 240 -25.95 12.38 8.23
N ILE A 241 -24.95 11.57 8.55
CA ILE A 241 -23.55 12.01 8.57
C ILE A 241 -23.10 12.46 7.18
N ARG A 242 -23.45 11.71 6.13
CA ARG A 242 -23.16 12.09 4.74
C ARG A 242 -23.73 13.45 4.37
N LYS A 243 -24.97 13.77 4.77
CA LYS A 243 -25.57 15.10 4.57
C LYS A 243 -24.79 16.19 5.29
N LEU A 244 -24.33 15.91 6.51
CA LEU A 244 -23.52 16.87 7.27
C LEU A 244 -22.13 17.06 6.66
N LEU A 245 -21.53 16.04 6.02
CA LEU A 245 -20.26 16.20 5.31
C LEU A 245 -20.32 17.28 4.22
N LEU A 246 -21.47 17.49 3.58
CA LEU A 246 -21.66 18.57 2.58
C LEU A 246 -21.27 19.95 3.15
N SER A 247 -21.41 20.17 4.46
CA SER A 247 -21.08 21.44 5.12
C SER A 247 -19.57 21.72 5.22
N VAL A 248 -18.73 20.70 5.03
CA VAL A 248 -17.27 20.80 5.14
C VAL A 248 -16.55 20.46 3.83
N GLU A 249 -17.29 20.14 2.76
CA GLU A 249 -16.74 19.90 1.42
C GLU A 249 -15.96 21.11 0.91
N HIS A 250 -14.80 20.87 0.30
CA HIS A 250 -13.90 21.90 -0.26
C HIS A 250 -13.50 23.02 0.71
N SER A 251 -13.50 22.75 2.02
CA SER A 251 -13.11 23.69 3.07
C SER A 251 -11.98 23.11 3.93
N SER A 252 -11.37 23.95 4.77
CA SER A 252 -10.42 23.49 5.80
C SER A 252 -11.11 23.01 7.08
N HIS A 253 -12.44 23.14 7.16
CA HIS A 253 -13.24 22.74 8.31
C HIS A 253 -13.43 21.23 8.35
N LYS A 254 -13.70 20.71 9.54
CA LYS A 254 -13.84 19.27 9.77
C LYS A 254 -15.11 18.97 10.55
N LEU A 255 -15.82 17.92 10.16
CA LEU A 255 -16.90 17.38 10.97
C LEU A 255 -16.28 16.62 12.15
N VAL A 256 -16.79 16.81 13.37
CA VAL A 256 -16.18 16.24 14.58
C VAL A 256 -17.07 15.17 15.20
N SER A 257 -16.47 14.07 15.61
CA SER A 257 -17.09 12.96 16.32
C SER A 257 -16.31 12.62 17.59
N ASN A 258 -17.01 12.18 18.64
CA ASN A 258 -16.39 11.60 19.84
C ASN A 258 -16.24 10.07 19.76
N GLY A 259 -16.41 9.48 18.58
CA GLY A 259 -16.42 8.03 18.38
C GLY A 259 -17.79 7.37 18.57
N SER A 260 -18.82 8.11 18.99
CA SER A 260 -20.20 7.61 19.12
C SER A 260 -21.24 8.50 18.44
N ARG A 261 -21.00 9.82 18.43
CA ARG A 261 -21.91 10.82 17.87
C ARG A 261 -21.12 11.93 17.19
N ILE A 262 -21.77 12.58 16.23
CA ILE A 262 -21.26 13.81 15.61
C ILE A 262 -21.60 15.00 16.50
N LEU A 263 -20.58 15.77 16.88
CA LEU A 263 -20.69 16.89 17.83
C LEU A 263 -20.90 18.24 17.16
N GLY A 264 -20.41 18.41 15.94
CA GLY A 264 -20.39 19.71 15.27
C GLY A 264 -19.27 19.84 14.25
N ILE A 265 -18.93 21.08 13.91
CA ILE A 265 -17.91 21.45 12.94
C ILE A 265 -16.84 22.27 13.66
N CYS A 266 -15.57 21.91 13.48
CA CYS A 266 -14.43 22.68 13.98
C CYS A 266 -13.64 23.31 12.84
N ASP A 267 -12.73 24.22 13.21
CA ASP A 267 -11.71 24.68 12.30
C ASP A 267 -10.69 23.57 11.96
N GLY A 268 -9.70 23.88 11.13
CA GLY A 268 -8.71 22.91 10.68
C GLY A 268 -7.68 22.50 11.74
N HIS A 269 -7.74 23.04 12.97
CA HIS A 269 -6.75 22.75 14.00
C HIS A 269 -6.86 21.31 14.50
N LEU A 270 -5.73 20.60 14.55
CA LEU A 270 -5.68 19.22 15.00
C LEU A 270 -5.33 19.16 16.49
N PRO A 271 -6.08 18.39 17.31
CA PRO A 271 -5.69 18.12 18.69
C PRO A 271 -4.44 17.22 18.73
N GLN A 272 -3.90 17.00 19.93
CA GLN A 272 -2.73 16.11 20.12
C GLN A 272 -2.97 14.68 19.59
N PHE A 273 -4.23 14.24 19.59
CA PHE A 273 -4.65 12.94 19.11
C PHE A 273 -6.01 13.02 18.41
N CYS A 274 -6.05 12.58 17.15
CA CYS A 274 -7.26 12.37 16.39
C CYS A 274 -7.08 11.27 15.33
N LEU A 275 -8.17 10.65 14.94
CA LEU A 275 -8.27 9.85 13.73
C LEU A 275 -9.07 10.66 12.70
N ILE A 276 -8.62 10.74 11.45
CA ILE A 276 -9.28 11.52 10.40
C ILE A 276 -9.62 10.59 9.25
N ALA A 277 -10.89 10.58 8.87
CA ALA A 277 -11.35 10.01 7.61
C ALA A 277 -11.50 11.15 6.59
N ASP A 278 -10.62 11.15 5.59
CA ASP A 278 -10.56 12.09 4.49
C ASP A 278 -11.28 11.46 3.28
N PHE A 279 -12.49 11.92 2.98
CA PHE A 279 -13.28 11.44 1.85
C PHE A 279 -12.97 12.28 0.62
N GLN A 280 -12.48 11.64 -0.45
CA GLN A 280 -12.10 12.27 -1.72
C GLN A 280 -12.92 11.73 -2.89
N GLY A 281 -14.21 11.47 -2.64
CA GLY A 281 -15.14 10.89 -3.59
C GLY A 281 -15.17 9.37 -3.49
N LYS A 282 -14.74 8.66 -4.55
CA LYS A 282 -14.72 7.19 -4.56
C LYS A 282 -13.63 6.61 -3.66
N LEU A 283 -12.52 7.32 -3.56
CA LEU A 283 -11.39 6.99 -2.72
C LEU A 283 -11.43 7.87 -1.47
N GLY A 284 -10.97 7.33 -0.35
CA GLY A 284 -10.68 8.09 0.84
C GLY A 284 -9.48 7.53 1.58
N PHE A 285 -9.05 8.27 2.58
CA PHE A 285 -7.84 7.99 3.34
C PHE A 285 -8.12 8.07 4.83
N LEU A 286 -7.65 7.06 5.55
CA LEU A 286 -7.67 7.05 7.00
C LEU A 286 -6.31 7.51 7.52
N ARG A 287 -6.31 8.56 8.32
CA ARG A 287 -5.11 9.14 8.91
C ARG A 287 -5.18 9.09 10.41
N PHE A 288 -4.04 8.83 11.01
CA PHE A 288 -3.81 8.96 12.43
C PHE A 288 -3.01 10.25 12.65
N ASN A 289 -3.64 11.27 13.21
CA ASN A 289 -3.17 12.65 13.14
C ASN A 289 -2.84 13.04 11.69
N SER A 290 -1.56 13.26 11.37
CA SER A 290 -1.09 13.58 10.02
C SER A 290 -0.50 12.39 9.27
N GLU A 291 -0.36 11.23 9.93
CA GLU A 291 0.24 10.03 9.37
C GLU A 291 -0.83 9.19 8.66
N LEU A 292 -0.53 8.71 7.46
CA LEU A 292 -1.46 7.90 6.67
C LEU A 292 -1.46 6.46 7.18
N VAL A 293 -2.63 5.89 7.44
CA VAL A 293 -2.76 4.50 7.90
C VAL A 293 -3.06 3.59 6.71
N CYS A 294 -4.16 3.86 6.01
CA CYS A 294 -4.64 3.08 4.88
C CYS A 294 -5.60 3.91 4.03
N SER A 295 -5.89 3.46 2.83
CA SER A 295 -6.99 3.98 2.01
C SER A 295 -8.27 3.17 2.22
N PHE A 296 -9.39 3.72 1.78
CA PHE A 296 -10.66 3.02 1.69
C PHE A 296 -11.41 3.41 0.40
N GLU A 297 -12.02 2.42 -0.22
CA GLU A 297 -12.85 2.58 -1.42
C GLU A 297 -13.92 1.49 -1.40
N ASP A 298 -15.13 1.84 -1.82
CA ASP A 298 -16.29 0.93 -1.89
C ASP A 298 -16.46 0.05 -0.63
N GLY A 299 -16.25 0.68 0.53
CA GLY A 299 -16.36 0.08 1.86
C GLY A 299 -15.50 -1.16 2.09
N SER A 300 -14.28 -1.17 1.53
CA SER A 300 -13.14 -1.97 1.98
C SER A 300 -11.95 -1.06 2.24
N PHE A 301 -11.03 -1.49 3.10
CA PHE A 301 -9.72 -0.85 3.28
C PHE A 301 -8.68 -1.45 2.32
N SER A 302 -7.69 -0.65 1.94
CA SER A 302 -6.50 -1.06 1.19
C SER A 302 -5.26 -0.36 1.76
N SER A 303 -4.08 -0.98 1.63
CA SER A 303 -2.83 -0.32 1.98
C SER A 303 -2.35 0.65 0.89
N SER A 304 -2.90 0.62 -0.32
CA SER A 304 -2.38 1.42 -1.43
C SER A 304 -2.76 2.91 -1.31
N THR A 305 -1.82 3.78 -1.62
CA THR A 305 -2.08 5.21 -1.86
C THR A 305 -2.80 5.46 -3.20
N HIS A 306 -2.99 4.41 -4.02
CA HIS A 306 -3.52 4.44 -5.39
C HIS A 306 -2.73 5.36 -6.33
N ARG A 307 -1.48 5.66 -5.98
CA ARG A 307 -0.54 6.44 -6.79
C ARG A 307 0.21 5.53 -7.75
N ALA A 308 0.34 5.93 -9.02
CA ALA A 308 1.13 5.20 -9.99
C ALA A 308 2.63 5.14 -9.60
N LYS A 309 3.19 3.94 -9.51
CA LYS A 309 4.60 3.73 -9.09
C LYS A 309 5.62 4.28 -10.09
N LEU A 310 5.25 4.37 -11.37
CA LEU A 310 6.09 4.85 -12.48
C LEU A 310 7.49 4.22 -12.56
N PHE A 311 7.66 3.00 -12.05
CA PHE A 311 8.94 2.28 -12.05
C PHE A 311 9.49 2.14 -13.47
N GLU A 312 8.61 1.91 -14.44
CA GLU A 312 8.98 1.79 -15.85
C GLU A 312 9.63 3.08 -16.37
N VAL A 313 9.18 4.26 -15.92
CA VAL A 313 9.81 5.53 -16.29
C VAL A 313 11.19 5.62 -15.68
N GLU A 314 11.34 5.29 -14.39
CA GLU A 314 12.63 5.30 -13.71
C GLU A 314 13.63 4.35 -14.37
N GLU A 315 13.20 3.12 -14.69
CA GLU A 315 14.02 2.11 -15.37
C GLU A 315 14.48 2.60 -16.75
N ILE A 316 13.58 3.12 -17.59
CA ILE A 316 13.96 3.64 -18.91
C ILE A 316 14.93 4.83 -18.77
N LEU A 317 14.74 5.71 -17.78
CA LEU A 317 15.63 6.84 -17.55
C LEU A 317 17.05 6.43 -17.14
N LEU A 318 17.26 5.22 -16.61
CA LEU A 318 18.60 4.69 -16.32
C LEU A 318 19.40 4.37 -17.59
N ASP A 319 18.74 4.10 -18.71
CA ASP A 319 19.38 3.78 -20.00
C ASP A 319 19.96 5.03 -20.71
N TYR A 320 19.64 6.23 -20.23
CA TYR A 320 20.07 7.50 -20.84
C TYR A 320 21.22 8.16 -20.07
N ASN A 321 22.10 8.85 -20.79
CA ASN A 321 23.23 9.59 -20.22
C ASN A 321 22.78 10.93 -19.61
N LEU A 322 22.00 10.84 -18.55
CA LEU A 322 21.62 11.96 -17.70
C LEU A 322 22.44 11.92 -16.42
N ASP A 323 22.83 13.08 -15.89
CA ASP A 323 23.40 13.11 -14.55
C ASP A 323 22.34 12.64 -13.52
N THR A 324 22.81 12.16 -12.37
CA THR A 324 21.90 11.57 -11.36
C THR A 324 20.89 12.60 -10.85
N THR A 325 21.31 13.88 -10.76
CA THR A 325 20.46 14.97 -10.30
C THR A 325 19.34 15.30 -11.30
N ALA A 326 19.65 15.47 -12.59
CA ALA A 326 18.65 15.77 -13.60
C ALA A 326 17.70 14.59 -13.82
N ARG A 327 18.21 13.36 -13.78
CA ARG A 327 17.37 12.15 -13.84
C ARG A 327 16.35 12.12 -12.71
N ASN A 328 16.81 12.33 -11.47
CA ASN A 328 15.94 12.35 -10.30
C ASN A 328 14.91 13.49 -10.39
N ASN A 329 15.35 14.70 -10.76
CA ASN A 329 14.47 15.85 -10.90
C ASN A 329 13.41 15.64 -12.00
N LEU A 330 13.80 15.08 -13.15
CA LEU A 330 12.89 14.76 -14.24
C LEU A 330 11.85 13.72 -13.81
N PHE A 331 12.28 12.66 -13.13
CA PHE A 331 11.37 11.65 -12.57
C PHE A 331 10.39 12.28 -11.57
N GLN A 332 10.86 13.13 -10.65
CA GLN A 332 10.01 13.81 -9.67
C GLN A 332 8.97 14.73 -10.34
N VAL A 333 9.36 15.46 -11.38
CA VAL A 333 8.43 16.30 -12.16
C VAL A 333 7.36 15.45 -12.86
N VAL A 334 7.75 14.37 -13.52
CA VAL A 334 6.81 13.46 -14.20
C VAL A 334 5.85 12.84 -13.17
N ALA A 335 6.37 12.33 -12.06
CA ALA A 335 5.57 11.76 -10.98
C ALA A 335 4.58 12.77 -10.39
N ALA A 336 5.02 14.01 -10.13
CA ALA A 336 4.15 15.06 -9.60
C ALA A 336 2.98 15.39 -10.55
N LEU A 337 3.24 15.45 -11.86
CA LEU A 337 2.20 15.71 -12.87
C LEU A 337 1.23 14.53 -13.02
N VAL A 338 1.73 13.30 -13.04
CA VAL A 338 0.90 12.08 -13.08
C VAL A 338 0.01 12.01 -11.85
N HIS A 339 0.57 12.17 -10.66
CA HIS A 339 -0.19 12.11 -9.41
C HIS A 339 -1.19 13.25 -9.29
N ASN A 340 -0.89 14.43 -9.84
CA ASN A 340 -1.87 15.51 -9.91
C ASN A 340 -3.07 15.09 -10.76
N ALA A 341 -2.84 14.48 -11.92
CA ALA A 341 -3.90 13.99 -12.80
C ALA A 341 -4.73 12.87 -12.16
N GLU A 342 -4.07 11.90 -11.50
CA GLU A 342 -4.73 10.82 -10.75
C GLU A 342 -5.60 11.36 -9.61
N THR A 343 -5.04 12.26 -8.78
CA THR A 343 -5.72 12.83 -7.62
C THR A 343 -6.96 13.65 -8.03
N ASN A 344 -6.88 14.37 -9.14
CA ASN A 344 -7.97 15.20 -9.63
C ASN A 344 -8.88 14.49 -10.64
N GLY A 345 -8.62 13.21 -10.96
CA GLY A 345 -9.48 12.36 -11.78
C GLY A 345 -9.62 12.79 -13.24
N PHE A 346 -8.57 13.36 -13.86
CA PHE A 346 -8.59 13.72 -15.28
C PHE A 346 -7.53 12.95 -16.07
N GLY A 347 -7.82 12.68 -17.34
CA GLY A 347 -6.86 12.03 -18.23
C GLY A 347 -5.90 13.04 -18.85
N CYS A 348 -4.60 12.71 -18.92
CA CYS A 348 -3.58 13.54 -19.53
C CYS A 348 -2.51 12.69 -20.23
N THR A 349 -1.71 13.35 -21.07
CA THR A 349 -0.57 12.73 -21.74
C THR A 349 0.69 13.54 -21.49
N LEU A 350 1.74 12.90 -21.00
CA LEU A 350 3.05 13.51 -20.81
C LEU A 350 4.01 12.94 -21.85
N VAL A 351 4.70 13.81 -22.56
CA VAL A 351 5.72 13.49 -23.57
C VAL A 351 7.07 13.84 -22.95
N VAL A 352 7.80 12.83 -22.50
CA VAL A 352 9.16 12.97 -21.99
C VAL A 352 10.12 12.71 -23.14
N ASP A 353 10.57 13.79 -23.76
CA ASP A 353 11.38 13.78 -24.97
C ASP A 353 12.88 13.85 -24.60
N LEU A 354 13.56 12.73 -24.83
CA LEU A 354 14.98 12.52 -24.54
C LEU A 354 15.81 12.53 -25.84
N GLU A 355 15.25 12.95 -26.97
CA GLU A 355 16.03 13.15 -28.20
C GLU A 355 17.04 14.30 -28.00
N ASP A 356 18.25 14.14 -28.54
CA ASP A 356 19.31 15.15 -28.44
C ASP A 356 18.90 16.45 -29.15
N GLU A 357 18.37 16.32 -30.37
CA GLU A 357 17.93 17.45 -31.19
C GLU A 357 16.51 17.90 -30.85
N TYR A 358 16.32 19.21 -30.69
CA TYR A 358 14.98 19.77 -30.50
C TYR A 358 14.17 19.66 -31.79
N SER A 359 13.10 18.88 -31.76
CA SER A 359 12.10 18.85 -32.83
C SER A 359 10.75 19.32 -32.28
N PRO A 360 10.27 20.51 -32.68
CA PRO A 360 9.02 21.06 -32.18
C PRO A 360 7.84 20.15 -32.55
N LEU A 361 6.94 19.96 -31.60
CA LEU A 361 5.69 19.24 -31.81
C LEU A 361 4.59 20.19 -32.25
N SER A 362 3.67 19.70 -33.09
CA SER A 362 2.45 20.42 -33.42
C SER A 362 1.63 20.62 -32.15
N GLY A 363 1.43 21.85 -31.68
CA GLY A 363 0.72 22.16 -30.45
C GLY A 363 0.89 23.64 -30.07
N GLN A 364 0.53 23.99 -28.83
CA GLN A 364 0.80 25.32 -28.31
C GLN A 364 2.22 25.39 -27.76
N LEU A 365 3.13 25.92 -28.58
CA LEU A 365 4.53 26.11 -28.21
C LEU A 365 4.70 27.35 -27.33
N LEU A 366 5.64 27.26 -26.39
CA LEU A 366 6.02 28.36 -25.52
C LEU A 366 7.20 29.10 -26.12
N GLU A 367 7.15 30.44 -26.15
CA GLU A 367 8.29 31.26 -26.60
C GLU A 367 9.51 31.06 -25.70
N THR A 368 9.28 30.92 -24.39
CA THR A 368 10.31 30.57 -23.41
C THR A 368 9.87 29.31 -22.66
N PRO A 369 10.67 28.22 -22.67
CA PRO A 369 10.36 27.02 -21.92
C PRO A 369 10.23 27.29 -20.42
N ILE A 370 9.23 26.70 -19.78
CA ILE A 370 8.93 26.90 -18.36
C ILE A 370 9.74 25.90 -17.54
N ASP A 371 10.57 26.40 -16.61
CA ASP A 371 11.32 25.57 -15.67
C ASP A 371 10.40 24.90 -14.65
N LEU A 372 10.33 23.57 -14.69
CA LEU A 372 9.45 22.75 -13.85
C LEU A 372 10.02 22.46 -12.47
N GLN A 373 11.25 22.89 -12.19
CA GLN A 373 11.85 22.76 -10.85
C GLN A 373 11.24 23.75 -9.84
N GLN A 374 10.54 24.79 -10.32
CA GLN A 374 9.88 25.77 -9.46
C GLN A 374 8.44 25.34 -9.14
N PRO A 375 8.02 25.30 -7.85
CA PRO A 375 6.69 24.80 -7.46
C PRO A 375 5.50 25.48 -8.15
N ASP A 376 5.52 26.81 -8.27
CA ASP A 376 4.44 27.57 -8.91
C ASP A 376 4.31 27.28 -10.41
N ARG A 377 5.46 27.04 -11.06
CA ARG A 377 5.52 26.70 -12.49
C ARG A 377 5.09 25.25 -12.74
N LEU A 378 5.42 24.34 -11.83
CA LEU A 378 4.92 22.97 -11.85
C LEU A 378 3.40 22.92 -11.65
N ALA A 379 2.85 23.74 -10.75
CA ALA A 379 1.40 23.88 -10.57
C ALA A 379 0.71 24.42 -11.82
N LEU A 380 1.32 25.39 -12.51
CA LEU A 380 0.83 25.85 -13.81
C LEU A 380 0.84 24.72 -14.86
N ALA A 381 1.94 23.96 -14.97
CA ALA A 381 2.03 22.83 -15.89
C ALA A 381 0.97 21.76 -15.59
N ALA A 382 0.71 21.48 -14.31
CA ALA A 382 -0.39 20.60 -13.89
C ALA A 382 -1.75 21.13 -14.37
N GLY A 383 -1.99 22.44 -14.30
CA GLY A 383 -3.18 23.07 -14.88
C GLY A 383 -3.28 22.89 -16.41
N LEU A 384 -2.17 23.10 -17.13
CA LEU A 384 -2.09 22.92 -18.58
C LEU A 384 -2.30 21.46 -19.00
N SER A 385 -1.98 20.48 -18.14
CA SER A 385 -2.17 19.04 -18.41
C SER A 385 -3.62 18.59 -18.58
N LYS A 386 -4.58 19.44 -18.22
CA LYS A 386 -6.01 19.21 -18.47
C LYS A 386 -6.44 19.49 -19.91
N THR A 387 -5.59 20.15 -20.70
CA THR A 387 -5.88 20.46 -22.11
C THR A 387 -5.79 19.20 -22.97
N ASP A 388 -6.49 19.20 -24.10
CA ASP A 388 -6.47 18.05 -24.99
C ASP A 388 -5.18 18.00 -25.82
N GLY A 389 -4.42 16.92 -25.65
CA GLY A 389 -3.10 16.72 -26.25
C GLY A 389 -2.04 16.37 -25.20
N GLY A 390 -0.77 16.44 -25.59
CA GLY A 390 0.37 16.14 -24.74
C GLY A 390 1.05 17.36 -24.12
N LEU A 391 1.68 17.19 -22.96
CA LEU A 391 2.68 18.10 -22.41
C LEU A 391 4.07 17.68 -22.88
N HIS A 392 4.78 18.58 -23.57
CA HIS A 392 6.13 18.32 -24.07
C HIS A 392 7.19 18.77 -23.07
N ILE A 393 7.80 17.79 -22.41
CA ILE A 393 8.84 17.96 -21.40
C ILE A 393 10.14 17.39 -21.97
N ARG A 394 11.26 18.10 -21.87
CA ARG A 394 12.56 17.60 -22.33
C ARG A 394 13.50 17.26 -21.18
N SER A 395 14.63 16.66 -21.52
CA SER A 395 15.73 16.33 -20.60
C SER A 395 16.28 17.54 -19.82
N ASP A 396 16.02 18.77 -20.27
CA ASP A 396 16.35 20.02 -19.54
C ASP A 396 15.38 20.34 -18.39
N ILE A 397 14.39 19.49 -18.13
CA ILE A 397 13.38 19.64 -17.06
C ILE A 397 12.52 20.89 -17.29
N ARG A 398 12.30 21.25 -18.55
CA ARG A 398 11.42 22.35 -18.94
C ARG A 398 10.24 21.87 -19.75
N LEU A 399 9.13 22.59 -19.60
CA LEU A 399 7.96 22.45 -20.46
C LEU A 399 8.17 23.33 -21.71
N HIS A 400 8.18 22.71 -22.88
CA HIS A 400 8.38 23.38 -24.18
C HIS A 400 7.06 23.65 -24.92
N GLY A 401 6.03 22.85 -24.66
CA GLY A 401 4.71 23.02 -25.26
C GLY A 401 3.63 22.21 -24.56
N PHE A 402 2.37 22.55 -24.83
CA PHE A 402 1.20 21.82 -24.35
C PHE A 402 0.16 21.68 -25.47
N ALA A 403 -0.87 20.86 -25.24
CA ALA A 403 -1.83 20.48 -26.29
C ALA A 403 -1.12 19.92 -27.54
N CYS A 404 0.00 19.21 -27.36
CA CYS A 404 0.80 18.66 -28.44
C CYS A 404 0.09 17.45 -29.07
N LEU A 405 0.01 17.44 -30.39
CA LEU A 405 -0.53 16.34 -31.19
C LEU A 405 0.53 15.24 -31.32
N LEU A 406 0.10 14.02 -31.04
CA LEU A 406 0.92 12.82 -31.13
C LEU A 406 0.59 12.10 -32.42
N ASP A 407 1.21 12.58 -33.50
CA ASP A 407 1.07 11.99 -34.82
C ASP A 407 1.88 10.70 -34.96
N GLY A 408 1.36 9.75 -35.71
CA GLY A 408 2.10 8.55 -36.06
C GLY A 408 1.35 7.62 -37.00
N ILE A 409 2.07 6.64 -37.54
CA ILE A 409 1.54 5.65 -38.47
C ILE A 409 0.93 4.50 -37.66
N SER A 410 -0.12 3.87 -38.20
CA SER A 410 -0.73 2.72 -37.54
C SER A 410 0.26 1.57 -37.35
N ILE A 411 0.18 0.92 -36.18
CA ILE A 411 1.05 -0.20 -35.81
C ILE A 411 0.24 -1.47 -35.48
N PRO A 412 0.80 -2.69 -35.67
CA PRO A 412 0.09 -3.94 -35.38
C PRO A 412 -0.25 -4.18 -33.89
N GLY A 413 0.31 -3.39 -32.96
CA GLY A 413 0.12 -3.51 -31.51
C GLY A 413 -0.92 -2.58 -30.90
N GLU A 414 -1.72 -1.87 -31.71
CA GLU A 414 -2.79 -1.01 -31.22
C GLU A 414 -3.90 -1.80 -30.52
N ASP A 415 -4.45 -1.22 -29.45
CA ASP A 415 -5.55 -1.81 -28.69
C ASP A 415 -6.81 -0.96 -28.86
N ARG A 416 -7.77 -1.48 -29.63
CA ARG A 416 -9.06 -0.81 -29.89
C ARG A 416 -9.94 -0.68 -28.66
N ALA A 417 -9.68 -1.45 -27.59
CA ALA A 417 -10.38 -1.30 -26.32
C ALA A 417 -9.86 -0.11 -25.51
N ARG A 418 -8.68 0.43 -25.83
CA ARG A 418 -8.09 1.59 -25.17
C ARG A 418 -8.39 2.89 -25.94
N GLY A 419 -8.34 4.00 -25.21
CA GLY A 419 -8.68 5.33 -25.74
C GLY A 419 -7.67 5.91 -26.74
N ALA A 420 -8.03 7.05 -27.34
CA ALA A 420 -7.22 7.72 -28.36
C ALA A 420 -5.81 8.10 -27.87
N ARG A 421 -5.68 8.64 -26.64
CA ARG A 421 -4.38 9.02 -26.06
C ARG A 421 -3.39 7.86 -26.01
N TYR A 422 -3.88 6.68 -25.62
CA TYR A 422 -3.07 5.46 -25.55
C TYR A 422 -2.58 5.03 -26.94
N ASN A 423 -3.49 4.95 -27.92
CA ASN A 423 -3.12 4.53 -29.26
C ASN A 423 -2.24 5.56 -29.99
N SER A 424 -2.46 6.86 -29.79
CA SER A 424 -1.56 7.90 -30.32
C SER A 424 -0.17 7.81 -29.72
N ALA A 425 -0.05 7.53 -28.42
CA ALA A 425 1.24 7.34 -27.75
C ALA A 425 2.03 6.14 -28.31
N LEU A 426 1.35 5.01 -28.60
CA LEU A 426 1.95 3.86 -29.26
C LEU A 426 2.53 4.24 -30.64
N ARG A 427 1.73 4.90 -31.48
CA ARG A 427 2.17 5.29 -32.83
C ARG A 427 3.32 6.30 -32.79
N PHE A 428 3.26 7.27 -31.88
CA PHE A 428 4.26 8.32 -31.77
C PHE A 428 5.62 7.78 -31.32
N THR A 429 5.65 6.96 -30.26
CA THR A 429 6.91 6.36 -29.76
C THR A 429 7.49 5.29 -30.67
N ALA A 430 6.69 4.70 -31.57
CA ALA A 430 7.20 3.81 -32.61
C ALA A 430 8.12 4.56 -33.61
N ILE A 431 7.85 5.86 -33.83
CA ILE A 431 8.63 6.73 -34.70
C ILE A 431 9.75 7.41 -33.90
N ARG A 432 9.43 8.02 -32.75
CA ARG A 432 10.39 8.68 -31.85
C ARG A 432 10.88 7.72 -30.77
N ARG A 433 12.03 7.10 -31.02
CA ARG A 433 12.55 5.99 -30.19
C ARG A 433 13.14 6.45 -28.87
N ASN A 434 13.49 7.73 -28.73
CA ASN A 434 13.96 8.32 -27.46
C ASN A 434 12.90 9.21 -26.82
N THR A 435 11.62 8.84 -26.96
CA THR A 435 10.53 9.48 -26.24
C THR A 435 9.80 8.47 -25.38
N ILE A 436 9.61 8.80 -24.11
CA ILE A 436 8.72 8.08 -23.20
C ILE A 436 7.40 8.84 -23.17
N ILE A 437 6.29 8.13 -23.37
CA ILE A 437 4.97 8.73 -23.21
C ILE A 437 4.28 8.10 -22.01
N VAL A 438 3.84 8.94 -21.08
CA VAL A 438 3.02 8.53 -19.94
C VAL A 438 1.58 8.97 -20.19
N VAL A 439 0.66 8.02 -20.23
CA VAL A 439 -0.76 8.27 -20.41
C VAL A 439 -1.49 7.99 -19.11
N VAL A 440 -2.11 9.02 -18.54
CA VAL A 440 -3.01 8.89 -17.40
C VAL A 440 -4.43 8.81 -17.94
N SER A 441 -5.13 7.72 -17.65
CA SER A 441 -6.52 7.59 -18.05
C SER A 441 -7.46 8.15 -16.99
N SER A 442 -8.62 8.65 -17.40
CA SER A 442 -9.64 9.18 -16.48
C SER A 442 -10.23 8.12 -15.55
N ASP A 443 -10.12 6.84 -15.90
CA ASP A 443 -10.53 5.67 -15.11
C ASP A 443 -9.38 5.05 -14.28
N ARG A 444 -8.27 5.79 -14.11
CA ARG A 444 -7.11 5.54 -13.22
C ARG A 444 -5.97 4.58 -13.64
N PRO A 445 -5.97 3.82 -14.76
CA PRO A 445 -4.73 3.17 -15.18
C PRO A 445 -3.76 4.21 -15.76
N VAL A 446 -2.52 4.20 -15.25
CA VAL A 446 -1.39 4.88 -15.87
C VAL A 446 -0.64 3.88 -16.76
N SER A 447 -0.43 4.26 -18.02
CA SER A 447 0.29 3.47 -19.01
C SER A 447 1.57 4.17 -19.40
N VAL A 448 2.71 3.49 -19.29
CA VAL A 448 4.00 3.96 -19.76
C VAL A 448 4.29 3.31 -21.10
N ILE A 449 4.52 4.11 -22.12
CA ILE A 449 4.69 3.68 -23.51
C ILE A 449 6.07 4.13 -24.00
N TYR A 450 6.81 3.19 -24.57
CA TYR A 450 8.16 3.41 -25.05
C TYR A 450 8.43 2.52 -26.26
N ARG A 451 9.02 3.09 -27.32
CA ARG A 451 9.36 2.37 -28.58
C ARG A 451 8.18 1.61 -29.20
N GLY A 452 6.97 2.16 -29.13
CA GLY A 452 5.78 1.58 -29.75
C GLY A 452 5.15 0.42 -28.98
N VAL A 453 5.54 0.21 -27.71
CA VAL A 453 4.95 -0.80 -26.83
C VAL A 453 4.64 -0.20 -25.46
N GLU A 454 3.58 -0.70 -24.81
CA GLU A 454 3.37 -0.43 -23.39
C GLU A 454 4.41 -1.21 -22.58
N VAL A 455 5.24 -0.49 -21.82
CA VAL A 455 6.22 -1.09 -20.92
C VAL A 455 5.45 -1.61 -19.72
N ARG A 456 5.48 -2.92 -19.53
CA ARG A 456 4.99 -3.59 -18.33
C ARG A 456 6.16 -4.32 -17.72
N LYS A 457 6.32 -4.23 -16.40
CA LYS A 457 7.29 -5.08 -15.72
C LYS A 457 7.01 -6.55 -16.06
N ARG A 458 8.02 -7.22 -16.64
CA ARG A 458 8.11 -8.68 -16.66
C ARG A 458 7.95 -9.14 -15.21
N HIS A 459 6.82 -9.77 -14.93
CA HIS A 459 6.64 -11.06 -14.25
C HIS A 459 5.12 -11.32 -14.30
N SER A 460 4.60 -11.55 -15.51
CA SER A 460 3.43 -12.42 -15.64
C SER A 460 3.86 -13.75 -15.07
N PHE A 461 3.52 -13.97 -13.80
CA PHE A 461 3.72 -15.24 -13.12
C PHE A 461 3.01 -16.27 -13.98
N THR A 462 3.77 -16.98 -14.81
CA THR A 462 3.30 -18.21 -15.41
C THR A 462 3.03 -19.12 -14.23
N HIS A 463 1.78 -19.53 -14.06
CA HIS A 463 1.28 -20.44 -13.02
C HIS A 463 1.93 -21.84 -13.05
N LYS A 464 3.12 -21.97 -13.65
CA LYS A 464 3.88 -23.19 -13.86
C LYS A 464 5.23 -23.03 -13.21
N GLU A 465 5.29 -23.26 -11.91
CA GLU A 465 6.45 -23.85 -11.27
C GLU A 465 5.93 -24.56 -10.02
N ARG A 466 6.40 -25.79 -9.82
CA ARG A 466 5.96 -26.65 -8.74
C ARG A 466 6.28 -25.95 -7.42
N CYS A 467 5.27 -25.39 -6.73
CA CYS A 467 5.44 -24.99 -5.35
C CYS A 467 5.90 -26.22 -4.56
N SER A 468 7.15 -26.23 -4.10
CA SER A 468 7.51 -27.12 -3.00
C SER A 468 6.73 -26.62 -1.79
N LEU A 469 5.63 -27.32 -1.50
CA LEU A 469 4.74 -27.01 -0.37
C LEU A 469 5.24 -27.66 0.93
N PHE A 470 6.47 -28.17 0.93
CA PHE A 470 7.10 -28.79 2.07
C PHE A 470 8.26 -27.94 2.53
N PRO A 471 8.38 -27.69 3.85
CA PRO A 471 9.55 -27.04 4.41
C PRO A 471 10.80 -27.84 4.08
N GLU A 472 11.88 -27.14 3.74
CA GLU A 472 13.21 -27.72 3.56
C GLU A 472 14.19 -27.12 4.58
N PRO A 473 15.29 -27.82 4.92
CA PRO A 473 16.32 -27.26 5.77
C PRO A 473 16.90 -25.96 5.18
N LEU A 474 17.09 -24.95 6.01
CA LEU A 474 17.59 -23.64 5.56
C LEU A 474 18.99 -23.76 4.91
N SER A 475 19.82 -24.69 5.39
CA SER A 475 21.14 -24.99 4.80
C SER A 475 21.01 -25.44 3.35
N ASP A 476 20.03 -26.28 3.05
CA ASP A 476 19.85 -26.87 1.72
C ASP A 476 19.29 -25.83 0.76
N TRP A 477 18.36 -24.99 1.22
CA TRP A 477 17.79 -23.89 0.45
C TRP A 477 18.83 -22.85 0.01
N LEU A 478 19.83 -22.57 0.86
CA LEU A 478 20.93 -21.66 0.56
C LEU A 478 21.91 -22.23 -0.48
N ILE A 479 22.02 -23.54 -0.60
CA ILE A 479 22.92 -24.23 -1.55
C ILE A 479 22.22 -24.45 -2.91
N ALA A 480 20.89 -24.50 -2.94
CA ALA A 480 20.10 -24.91 -4.11
C ALA A 480 20.22 -24.00 -5.37
N ASP A 481 20.96 -22.90 -5.32
CA ASP A 481 21.18 -21.96 -6.44
C ASP A 481 22.69 -21.64 -6.72
N GLU A 482 23.64 -22.46 -6.20
CA GLU A 482 24.94 -22.65 -6.89
C GLU A 482 24.81 -23.72 -8.00
#